data_AF-A0A7S4J5C3-F1
#
_entry.id   AF-A0A7S4J5C3-F1
#
_cell.length_a   1.000
_cell.length_b   1.000
_cell.length_c   1.000
_cell.angle_alpha   90.00
_cell.angle_beta   90.00
_cell.angle_gamma   90.00
#
_symmetry.space_group_name_H-M   'P 1'
#
loop_
_entity.id
_entity.type
_entity.pdbx_description
1 polymer ?
#
loop_
_entity_poly.entity_id
_entity_poly.type
_entity_poly.pdbx_seq_one_letter_code
_entity_poly.pdbx_strand_id
1 'polypeptide(L)'
;GGSWHVEGMADEAIVATAIYYASCENTTSSSLAFRQAHSNYVPSAQNYHDEDGAVYDVYGLSDGEKLTQTLGACSTIERRALAFPNTLQHRVRPFQLADATKPGRRDILVFFLVDPTKRITSTANVPPQQSSWRAATSSSRVSGAVGMSYTDACTRRQRLMTERGLMTKRTTELFEQTFSLCEH
;
A
#
# COMPACT_ATOMS: atom_id res chain seq x y z
N GLY A 1 -0.67 -5.88 14.22
CA GLY A 1 0.09 -4.96 13.34
C GLY A 1 0.08 -5.48 11.92
N GLY A 2 0.66 -4.74 10.97
CA GLY A 2 0.73 -5.12 9.56
C GLY A 2 2.16 -5.09 9.01
N SER A 3 2.34 -5.64 7.82
CA SER A 3 3.60 -5.56 7.06
C SER A 3 3.72 -4.21 6.34
N TRP A 4 4.95 -3.88 5.95
CA TRP A 4 5.21 -2.75 5.05
C TRP A 4 4.59 -3.01 3.68
N HIS A 5 3.80 -2.05 3.16
CA HIS A 5 3.19 -2.13 1.84
C HIS A 5 2.83 -0.74 1.28
N VAL A 6 2.58 -0.71 -0.03
CA VAL A 6 1.88 0.38 -0.73
C VAL A 6 0.50 -0.14 -1.14
N GLU A 7 -0.43 0.76 -1.46
CA GLU A 7 -1.79 0.38 -1.80
C GLU A 7 -1.93 0.00 -3.27
N GLY A 8 -2.63 -1.12 -3.47
CA GLY A 8 -2.95 -1.64 -4.78
C GLY A 8 -1.77 -2.06 -5.65
N MET A 9 -2.08 -2.23 -6.93
CA MET A 9 -1.19 -2.67 -8.00
C MET A 9 -1.03 -1.56 -9.06
N ALA A 10 -0.05 -1.71 -9.96
CA ALA A 10 0.25 -0.68 -10.96
C ALA A 10 -0.94 -0.37 -11.91
N ASP A 11 -1.82 -1.35 -12.13
CA ASP A 11 -3.04 -1.25 -12.94
C ASP A 11 -4.20 -0.56 -12.21
N GLU A 12 -4.23 -0.58 -10.87
CA GLU A 12 -5.22 0.13 -10.06
C GLU A 12 -4.93 1.63 -9.98
N ALA A 13 -3.70 2.04 -10.32
CA ALA A 13 -3.29 3.43 -10.48
C ALA A 13 -3.59 4.32 -9.26
N ILE A 14 -3.51 3.76 -8.04
CA ILE A 14 -3.73 4.51 -6.81
C ILE A 14 -2.56 5.47 -6.58
N VAL A 15 -2.87 6.76 -6.46
CA VAL A 15 -1.89 7.84 -6.22
C VAL A 15 -1.89 8.33 -4.77
N ALA A 16 -2.99 8.16 -4.05
CA ALA A 16 -3.08 8.52 -2.63
C ALA A 16 -4.12 7.67 -1.89
N THR A 17 -3.94 7.59 -0.58
CA THR A 17 -4.82 6.86 0.33
C THR A 17 -5.26 7.78 1.45
N ALA A 18 -6.53 7.72 1.80
CA ALA A 18 -7.07 8.36 2.99
C ALA A 18 -7.74 7.34 3.90
N ILE A 19 -7.41 7.35 5.19
CA ILE A 19 -7.95 6.46 6.20
C ILE A 19 -8.63 7.29 7.28
N TYR A 20 -9.88 6.97 7.59
CA TYR A 20 -10.61 7.53 8.72
C TYR A 20 -10.87 6.45 9.77
N TYR A 21 -10.39 6.68 10.99
CA TYR A 21 -10.60 5.80 12.14
C TYR A 21 -11.92 6.17 12.83
N ALA A 22 -13.00 5.48 12.49
CA ALA A 22 -14.33 5.80 12.97
C ALA A 22 -14.54 5.42 14.45
N SER A 23 -14.05 4.25 14.86
CA SER A 23 -14.08 3.78 16.26
C SER A 23 -12.84 2.91 16.56
N CYS A 24 -12.31 3.03 17.77
CA CYS A 24 -11.22 2.20 18.30
C CYS A 24 -11.55 1.76 19.73
N GLU A 25 -12.00 0.52 19.91
CA GLU A 25 -12.46 -0.02 21.19
C GLU A 25 -11.59 -1.19 21.65
N ASN A 26 -11.22 -1.19 22.94
CA ASN A 26 -10.43 -2.25 23.58
C ASN A 26 -9.15 -2.64 22.81
N THR A 27 -8.43 -1.65 22.30
CA THR A 27 -7.12 -1.84 21.66
C THR A 27 -6.09 -0.92 22.30
N THR A 28 -4.84 -1.39 22.41
CA THR A 28 -3.72 -0.53 22.80
C THR A 28 -3.47 0.54 21.73
N SER A 29 -2.88 1.67 22.10
CA SER A 29 -2.47 2.69 21.15
C SER A 29 -1.60 2.11 20.02
N SER A 30 -1.92 2.48 18.78
CA SER A 30 -1.16 2.09 17.59
C SER A 30 -0.82 3.32 16.75
N SER A 31 0.07 3.15 15.78
CA SER A 31 0.45 4.19 14.85
C SER A 31 0.67 3.63 13.44
N LEU A 32 0.45 4.47 12.45
CA LEU A 32 0.77 4.21 11.05
C LEU A 32 2.18 4.75 10.80
N ALA A 33 3.14 3.87 10.57
CA ALA A 33 4.53 4.23 10.28
C ALA A 33 4.73 4.37 8.77
N PHE A 34 5.59 5.30 8.37
CA PHE A 34 5.88 5.62 6.97
C PHE A 34 7.38 5.56 6.70
N ARG A 35 7.73 5.09 5.49
CA ARG A 35 9.08 5.14 4.94
C ARG A 35 9.02 5.42 3.43
N GLN A 36 10.08 6.01 2.90
CA GLN A 36 10.22 6.32 1.49
C GLN A 36 11.54 5.76 0.96
N ALA A 37 11.51 5.09 -0.19
CA ALA A 37 12.72 4.69 -0.89
C ALA A 37 13.33 5.93 -1.57
N HIS A 38 14.64 6.10 -1.46
CA HIS A 38 15.33 7.07 -2.32
C HIS A 38 15.53 6.46 -3.70
N SER A 39 15.54 7.32 -4.73
CA SER A 39 16.05 6.88 -6.03
C SER A 39 17.54 6.57 -5.89
N ASN A 40 18.07 5.61 -6.65
CA ASN A 40 19.51 5.28 -6.72
C ASN A 40 20.41 6.47 -7.09
N TYR A 41 19.81 7.62 -7.43
CA TYR A 41 20.49 8.87 -7.63
C TYR A 41 20.51 9.67 -6.31
N VAL A 42 21.55 9.45 -5.51
CA VAL A 42 21.98 10.42 -4.49
C VAL A 42 23.11 11.23 -5.15
N PRO A 43 22.85 12.46 -5.63
CA PRO A 43 23.81 13.19 -6.47
C PRO A 43 25.17 13.42 -5.79
N SER A 44 25.20 13.47 -4.47
CA SER A 44 26.41 13.66 -3.66
C SER A 44 27.22 12.38 -3.43
N ALA A 45 26.61 11.19 -3.54
CA ALA A 45 27.29 9.93 -3.24
C ALA A 45 28.16 9.41 -4.41
N GLN A 46 27.85 9.82 -5.63
CA GLN A 46 28.51 9.31 -6.84
C GLN A 46 29.85 9.99 -7.15
N ASN A 47 30.19 11.10 -6.49
CA ASN A 47 31.35 11.92 -6.88
C ASN A 47 32.22 12.43 -5.71
N TYR A 48 31.88 12.11 -4.46
CA TYR A 48 32.63 12.59 -3.31
C TYR A 48 32.84 11.46 -2.31
N HIS A 49 34.09 11.29 -1.86
CA HIS A 49 34.34 10.73 -0.55
C HIS A 49 33.59 11.63 0.44
N ASP A 50 32.58 11.10 1.13
CA ASP A 50 31.81 11.84 2.13
C ASP A 50 32.66 12.02 3.41
N GLU A 51 33.82 12.67 3.28
CA GLU A 51 34.79 12.87 4.36
C GLU A 51 34.20 13.76 5.47
N ASP A 52 33.25 14.64 5.12
CA ASP A 52 32.61 15.60 6.02
C ASP A 52 31.22 15.17 6.53
N GLY A 53 30.69 14.01 6.11
CA GLY A 53 29.38 13.51 6.56
C GLY A 53 28.15 14.25 6.00
N ALA A 54 28.33 14.99 4.91
CA ALA A 54 27.28 15.78 4.27
C ALA A 54 26.11 14.92 3.75
N VAL A 55 26.35 13.66 3.36
CA VAL A 55 25.27 12.75 2.95
C VAL A 55 24.40 12.39 4.14
N TYR A 56 25.01 12.13 5.30
CA TYR A 56 24.26 11.86 6.53
C TYR A 56 23.45 13.07 6.98
N ASP A 57 24.03 14.27 6.94
CA ASP A 57 23.33 15.48 7.39
C ASP A 57 22.11 15.84 6.52
N VAL A 58 22.19 15.61 5.21
CA VAL A 58 21.11 15.96 4.27
C VAL A 58 20.08 14.83 4.14
N TYR A 59 20.53 13.58 4.07
CA TYR A 59 19.69 12.43 3.74
C TYR A 59 19.48 11.46 4.89
N GLY A 60 20.29 11.54 5.96
CA GLY A 60 20.27 10.61 7.08
C GLY A 60 20.75 9.21 6.70
N LEU A 61 21.64 9.10 5.71
CA LEU A 61 22.13 7.84 5.16
C LEU A 61 23.62 7.67 5.45
N SER A 62 23.99 6.50 5.96
CA SER A 62 25.38 6.07 6.15
C SER A 62 25.72 4.91 5.23
N ASP A 63 27.00 4.70 4.94
CA ASP A 63 27.45 3.58 4.10
C ASP A 63 26.96 2.21 4.62
N GLY A 64 26.44 1.38 3.71
CA GLY A 64 25.85 0.09 4.03
C GLY A 64 24.43 0.13 4.63
N GLU A 65 23.88 1.31 4.94
CA GLU A 65 22.49 1.43 5.43
C GLU A 65 21.47 1.23 4.30
N LYS A 66 20.20 1.00 4.64
CA LYS A 66 19.16 0.89 3.61
C LYS A 66 18.96 2.24 2.93
N LEU A 67 18.80 2.23 1.62
CA LEU A 67 18.44 3.36 0.76
C LEU A 67 16.97 3.78 0.95
N THR A 68 16.56 3.90 2.22
CA THR A 68 15.19 4.13 2.63
C THR A 68 15.19 5.05 3.84
N GLN A 69 14.51 6.18 3.71
CA GLN A 69 14.34 7.12 4.81
C GLN A 69 13.09 6.78 5.61
N THR A 70 13.25 6.65 6.93
CA THR A 70 12.13 6.51 7.85
C THR A 70 11.53 7.89 8.11
N LEU A 71 10.26 8.10 7.73
CA LEU A 71 9.59 9.40 7.85
C LEU A 71 8.88 9.59 9.21
N GLY A 72 8.84 8.54 10.04
CA GLY A 72 8.18 8.55 11.34
C GLY A 72 6.83 7.85 11.33
N ALA A 73 5.94 8.24 12.25
CA ALA A 73 4.64 7.60 12.40
C ALA A 73 3.56 8.54 12.94
N CYS A 74 2.32 8.31 12.52
CA CYS A 74 1.14 9.04 12.99
C CYS A 74 0.28 8.15 13.89
N SER A 75 -0.06 8.62 15.09
CA SER A 75 -0.97 7.89 15.98
C SER A 75 -2.32 7.67 15.31
N THR A 76 -2.85 6.46 15.44
CA THR A 76 -4.09 6.06 14.80
C THR A 76 -5.22 5.96 15.82
N ILE A 77 -5.74 7.12 16.18
CA ILE A 77 -6.77 7.28 17.21
C ILE A 77 -8.15 7.44 16.58
N GLU A 78 -9.20 7.17 17.34
CA GLU A 78 -10.58 7.40 16.94
C GLU A 78 -10.82 8.86 16.48
N ARG A 79 -11.74 9.03 15.53
CA ARG A 79 -12.16 10.29 14.89
C ARG A 79 -11.03 11.05 14.20
N ARG A 80 -9.98 10.35 13.76
CA ARG A 80 -8.88 10.92 12.99
C ARG A 80 -8.90 10.44 11.55
N ALA A 81 -8.75 11.38 10.62
CA ALA A 81 -8.41 11.10 9.23
C ALA A 81 -6.89 11.27 9.01
N LEU A 82 -6.31 10.38 8.22
CA LEU A 82 -4.94 10.47 7.70
C LEU A 82 -5.02 10.39 6.18
N ALA A 83 -4.35 11.28 5.46
CA ALA A 83 -4.20 11.21 4.01
C ALA A 83 -2.72 11.27 3.65
N PHE A 84 -2.28 10.41 2.74
CA PHE A 84 -0.88 10.30 2.35
C PHE A 84 -0.74 9.81 0.90
N PRO A 85 0.32 10.20 0.19
CA PRO A 85 0.56 9.74 -1.18
C PRO A 85 0.98 8.27 -1.17
N ASN A 86 0.60 7.54 -2.23
CA ASN A 86 0.88 6.10 -2.37
C ASN A 86 2.35 5.81 -2.73
N THR A 87 3.19 6.84 -2.83
CA THR A 87 4.65 6.74 -2.92
C THR A 87 5.29 6.36 -1.58
N LEU A 88 4.57 6.52 -0.47
CA LEU A 88 5.04 6.15 0.86
C LEU A 88 4.67 4.71 1.18
N GLN A 89 5.66 3.88 1.48
CA GLN A 89 5.39 2.58 2.06
C GLN A 89 5.00 2.77 3.52
N HIS A 90 3.94 2.09 3.95
CA HIS A 90 3.42 2.26 5.29
C HIS A 90 3.16 0.91 5.97
N ARG A 91 3.12 0.92 7.31
CA ARG A 91 2.71 -0.23 8.11
C ARG A 91 1.95 0.21 9.35
N VAL A 92 0.96 -0.59 9.74
CA VAL A 92 0.34 -0.48 11.06
C VAL A 92 1.28 -1.09 12.09
N ARG A 93 1.77 -0.30 13.05
CA ARG A 93 2.62 -0.83 14.13
C ARG A 93 1.87 -1.88 14.97
N PRO A 94 2.57 -2.82 15.63
CA PRO A 94 1.94 -3.80 16.51
C PRO A 94 1.02 -3.14 17.54
N PHE A 95 -0.08 -3.81 17.84
CA PHE A 95 -1.05 -3.44 18.88
C PHE A 95 -1.75 -4.72 19.33
N GLN A 96 -2.33 -4.69 20.52
CA GLN A 96 -3.01 -5.82 21.14
C GLN A 96 -4.34 -5.35 21.73
N LEU A 97 -5.12 -6.29 22.27
CA LEU A 97 -6.27 -5.95 23.10
C LEU A 97 -5.78 -5.24 24.36
N ALA A 98 -6.48 -4.19 24.78
CA ALA A 98 -6.16 -3.52 26.05
C ALA A 98 -6.55 -4.40 27.25
N ASP A 99 -7.69 -5.09 27.13
CA ASP A 99 -8.19 -6.14 28.01
C ASP A 99 -8.34 -7.43 27.19
N ALA A 100 -7.45 -8.39 27.43
CA ALA A 100 -7.41 -9.66 26.71
C ALA A 100 -8.63 -10.56 26.96
N THR A 101 -9.45 -10.25 27.97
CA THR A 101 -10.67 -11.02 28.30
C THR A 101 -11.90 -10.58 27.49
N LYS A 102 -11.80 -9.45 26.79
CA LYS A 102 -12.91 -8.85 26.02
C LYS A 102 -12.54 -8.75 24.54
N PRO A 103 -13.53 -8.79 23.62
CA PRO A 103 -13.28 -8.49 22.22
C PRO A 103 -12.83 -7.05 22.04
N GLY A 104 -12.06 -6.78 20.98
CA GLY A 104 -11.69 -5.42 20.55
C GLY A 104 -12.17 -5.16 19.14
N ARG A 105 -12.41 -3.88 18.82
CA ARG A 105 -12.93 -3.45 17.53
C ARG A 105 -12.19 -2.21 17.03
N ARG A 106 -12.00 -2.15 15.72
CA ARG A 106 -11.47 -0.98 15.05
C ARG A 106 -12.18 -0.78 13.72
N ASP A 107 -13.00 0.25 13.65
CA ASP A 107 -13.81 0.57 12.48
C ASP A 107 -13.08 1.62 11.66
N ILE A 108 -12.80 1.30 10.40
CA ILE A 108 -12.05 2.17 9.49
C ILE A 108 -12.78 2.34 8.17
N LEU A 109 -12.70 3.55 7.62
CA LEU A 109 -13.05 3.84 6.24
C LEU A 109 -11.76 4.15 5.48
N VAL A 110 -11.57 3.51 4.33
CA VAL A 110 -10.40 3.71 3.48
C VAL A 110 -10.86 4.18 2.11
N PHE A 111 -10.28 5.28 1.65
CA PHE A 111 -10.51 5.86 0.34
C PHE A 111 -9.22 5.78 -0.46
N PHE A 112 -9.34 5.41 -1.73
CA PHE A 112 -8.23 5.39 -2.68
C PHE A 112 -8.48 6.43 -3.75
N LEU A 113 -7.53 7.34 -3.94
CA LEU A 113 -7.53 8.26 -5.06
C LEU A 113 -6.80 7.59 -6.22
N VAL A 114 -7.51 7.33 -7.30
CA VAL A 114 -6.95 6.83 -8.56
C VAL A 114 -6.43 8.01 -9.38
N ASP A 115 -5.31 7.82 -10.07
CA ASP A 115 -4.73 8.78 -11.02
C ASP A 115 -5.80 9.30 -12.00
N PRO A 116 -6.15 10.59 -11.95
CA PRO A 116 -7.21 11.14 -12.79
C PRO A 116 -6.84 11.16 -14.29
N THR A 117 -5.55 11.01 -14.62
CA THR A 117 -5.07 10.92 -16.01
C THR A 117 -5.25 9.52 -16.60
N LYS A 118 -5.50 8.51 -15.76
CA LYS A 118 -5.74 7.13 -16.19
C LYS A 118 -7.23 6.81 -16.15
N ARG A 119 -7.73 6.23 -17.24
CA ARG A 119 -9.08 5.67 -17.30
C ARG A 119 -9.04 4.22 -16.82
N ILE A 120 -9.70 3.94 -15.71
CA ILE A 120 -9.96 2.57 -15.23
C ILE A 120 -11.43 2.19 -15.45
N THR A 121 -11.71 0.90 -15.47
CA THR A 121 -13.09 0.39 -15.58
C THR A 121 -13.90 0.81 -14.36
N SER A 122 -14.92 1.65 -14.58
CA SER A 122 -15.89 1.99 -13.54
C SER A 122 -16.73 0.78 -13.16
N THR A 123 -17.09 0.66 -11.88
CA THR A 123 -18.04 -0.34 -11.39
C THR A 123 -19.42 -0.22 -12.05
N ALA A 124 -19.78 0.97 -12.54
CA ALA A 124 -21.00 1.17 -13.35
C ALA A 124 -20.99 0.37 -14.68
N ASN A 125 -19.80 0.01 -15.17
CA ASN A 125 -19.60 -0.74 -16.41
C ASN A 125 -19.26 -2.23 -16.15
N VAL A 126 -19.21 -2.65 -14.88
CA VAL A 126 -18.94 -4.05 -14.52
C VAL A 126 -20.28 -4.79 -14.47
N PRO A 127 -20.51 -5.82 -15.32
CA PRO A 127 -21.74 -6.58 -15.29
C PRO A 127 -21.87 -7.35 -13.97
N PRO A 128 -23.09 -7.76 -13.57
CA PRO A 128 -23.29 -8.59 -12.39
C PRO A 128 -22.40 -9.83 -12.44
N GLN A 129 -21.59 -10.03 -11.39
CA GLN A 129 -20.64 -11.16 -11.33
C GLN A 129 -21.31 -12.44 -10.80
N GLN A 130 -22.40 -12.32 -10.02
CA GLN A 130 -23.17 -13.47 -9.54
C GLN A 130 -24.08 -14.02 -10.64
N SER A 131 -24.05 -15.34 -10.85
CA SER A 131 -24.82 -16.02 -11.90
C SER A 131 -26.33 -15.81 -11.76
N SER A 132 -26.86 -15.87 -10.55
CA SER A 132 -28.28 -15.62 -10.25
C SER A 132 -28.72 -14.20 -10.63
N TRP A 133 -27.86 -13.20 -10.44
CA TRP A 133 -28.15 -11.81 -10.80
C TRP A 133 -28.10 -11.58 -12.31
N ARG A 134 -27.20 -12.27 -13.02
CA ARG A 134 -27.12 -12.21 -14.49
C ARG A 134 -28.40 -12.70 -15.16
N ALA A 135 -28.97 -13.81 -14.69
CA ALA A 135 -30.22 -14.36 -15.23
C ALA A 135 -31.40 -13.39 -15.08
N ALA A 136 -31.45 -12.66 -13.95
CA ALA A 136 -32.48 -11.66 -13.67
C ALA A 136 -32.30 -10.33 -14.44
N THR A 137 -31.13 -10.06 -15.02
CA THR A 137 -30.79 -8.76 -15.66
C THR A 137 -30.81 -8.84 -17.20
N SER A 138 -31.50 -9.83 -17.78
CA SER A 138 -31.56 -10.14 -19.22
C SER A 138 -32.16 -9.05 -20.13
N SER A 139 -32.44 -7.85 -19.59
CA SER A 139 -32.95 -6.67 -20.31
C SER A 139 -31.92 -5.52 -20.49
N SER A 140 -30.70 -5.59 -19.97
CA SER A 140 -29.75 -4.46 -20.05
C SER A 140 -28.71 -4.60 -21.17
N ARG A 141 -28.28 -3.45 -21.72
CA ARG A 141 -27.52 -3.16 -22.96
C ARG A 141 -26.16 -3.87 -23.16
N VAL A 142 -25.83 -4.89 -22.38
CA VAL A 142 -24.57 -5.64 -22.48
C VAL A 142 -24.86 -7.02 -23.09
N SER A 143 -25.29 -7.04 -24.34
CA SER A 143 -25.40 -8.28 -25.12
C SER A 143 -23.99 -8.79 -25.43
N GLY A 144 -23.54 -9.83 -24.73
CA GLY A 144 -22.29 -10.53 -25.04
C GLY A 144 -21.33 -10.80 -23.87
N ALA A 145 -21.62 -10.33 -22.65
CA ALA A 145 -20.77 -10.63 -21.50
C ALA A 145 -20.98 -12.09 -21.03
N VAL A 146 -20.14 -13.00 -21.52
CA VAL A 146 -19.92 -14.32 -20.93
C VAL A 146 -19.24 -14.10 -19.58
N GLY A 147 -20.03 -13.90 -18.53
CA GLY A 147 -19.51 -13.79 -17.17
C GLY A 147 -18.82 -15.08 -16.75
N MET A 148 -17.77 -14.89 -15.96
CA MET A 148 -16.80 -15.88 -15.52
C MET A 148 -17.46 -17.01 -14.71
N SER A 149 -17.07 -18.26 -14.94
CA SER A 149 -17.50 -19.37 -14.07
C SER A 149 -16.84 -19.26 -12.69
N TYR A 150 -17.38 -19.96 -11.68
CA TYR A 150 -16.77 -19.99 -10.34
C TYR A 150 -15.33 -20.53 -10.39
N THR A 151 -15.08 -21.57 -11.18
CA THR A 151 -13.74 -22.16 -11.37
C THR A 151 -12.78 -21.19 -12.04
N ASP A 152 -13.25 -20.45 -13.04
CA ASP A 152 -12.43 -19.41 -13.70
C ASP A 152 -12.12 -18.26 -12.74
N ALA A 153 -13.10 -17.85 -11.90
CA ALA A 153 -12.93 -16.81 -10.91
C ALA A 153 -11.92 -17.22 -9.82
N CYS A 154 -11.99 -18.47 -9.34
CA CYS A 154 -11.01 -19.03 -8.42
C CYS A 154 -9.61 -19.08 -9.03
N THR A 155 -9.50 -19.53 -10.28
CA THR A 155 -8.22 -19.59 -11.01
C THR A 155 -7.63 -18.20 -11.21
N ARG A 156 -8.45 -17.23 -11.63
CA ARG A 156 -8.04 -15.85 -11.82
C ARG A 156 -7.66 -15.19 -10.50
N ARG A 157 -8.41 -15.44 -9.42
CA ARG A 157 -8.05 -15.00 -8.07
C ARG A 157 -6.68 -15.53 -7.66
N GLN A 158 -6.41 -16.82 -7.87
CA GLN A 158 -5.13 -17.42 -7.53
C GLN A 158 -3.97 -16.75 -8.29
N ARG A 159 -4.16 -16.51 -9.59
CA ARG A 159 -3.19 -15.77 -10.42
C ARG A 159 -2.94 -14.35 -9.90
N LEU A 160 -3.99 -13.62 -9.56
CA LEU A 160 -3.90 -12.27 -8.98
C LEU A 160 -3.14 -12.26 -7.65
N MET A 161 -3.34 -13.27 -6.79
CA MET A 161 -2.59 -13.40 -5.53
C MET A 161 -1.10 -13.64 -5.79
N THR A 162 -0.75 -14.48 -6.77
CA THR A 162 0.64 -14.70 -7.19
C THR A 162 1.27 -13.41 -7.74
N GLU A 163 0.59 -12.72 -8.64
CA GLU A 163 1.05 -11.44 -9.22
C GLU A 163 1.26 -10.37 -8.13
N ARG A 164 0.31 -10.26 -7.19
CA ARG A 164 0.43 -9.37 -6.02
C ARG A 164 1.61 -9.74 -5.13
N GLY A 165 1.87 -11.02 -4.92
CA GLY A 165 3.02 -11.50 -4.18
C GLY A 165 4.35 -11.09 -4.82
N LEU A 166 4.48 -11.20 -6.15
CA LEU A 166 5.67 -10.78 -6.88
C LEU A 166 5.90 -9.27 -6.84
N MET A 167 4.84 -8.47 -6.97
CA MET A 167 4.92 -7.01 -6.90
C MET A 167 5.25 -6.53 -5.48
N THR A 168 4.71 -7.19 -4.47
CA THR A 168 5.08 -6.95 -3.05
C THR A 168 6.56 -7.22 -2.84
N LYS A 169 7.11 -8.30 -3.42
CA LYS A 169 8.56 -8.59 -3.38
C LYS A 169 9.38 -7.50 -4.06
N ARG A 170 9.06 -7.13 -5.31
CA ARG A 170 9.77 -6.06 -6.04
C ARG A 170 9.72 -4.72 -5.32
N THR A 171 8.53 -4.36 -4.79
CA THR A 171 8.39 -3.15 -4.00
C THR A 171 9.27 -3.27 -2.76
N THR A 172 9.20 -4.36 -2.02
CA THR A 172 10.06 -4.57 -0.84
C THR A 172 11.54 -4.48 -1.21
N GLU A 173 11.99 -5.10 -2.31
CA GLU A 173 13.37 -5.02 -2.79
C GLU A 173 13.84 -3.57 -2.98
N LEU A 174 13.00 -2.69 -3.57
CA LEU A 174 13.32 -1.26 -3.68
C LEU A 174 13.55 -0.58 -2.32
N PHE A 175 12.83 -1.01 -1.28
CA PHE A 175 12.97 -0.48 0.09
C PHE A 175 13.99 -1.24 0.95
N GLU A 176 14.62 -2.28 0.42
CA GLU A 176 15.63 -3.08 1.11
C GLU A 176 17.02 -2.97 0.43
N GLN A 177 17.14 -2.20 -0.65
CA GLN A 177 18.42 -1.83 -1.26
C GLN A 177 19.32 -1.12 -0.25
N THR A 178 20.61 -1.42 -0.27
CA THR A 178 21.63 -0.77 0.55
C THR A 178 22.25 0.40 -0.20
N PHE A 179 22.44 1.51 0.51
CA PHE A 179 23.26 2.62 0.10
C PHE A 179 24.73 2.21 0.20
N SER A 180 25.49 2.48 -0.85
CA SER A 180 26.94 2.26 -0.92
C SER A 180 27.59 3.55 -1.38
N LEU A 181 28.59 4.02 -0.64
CA LEU A 181 29.43 5.17 -1.01
C LEU A 181 30.52 4.79 -2.02
N CYS A 182 30.73 3.49 -2.27
CA CYS A 182 31.71 2.98 -3.22
C CYS A 182 31.02 2.24 -4.39
N GLU A 183 31.41 2.54 -5.63
CA GLU A 183 31.10 1.71 -6.79
C GLU A 183 32.01 0.47 -6.80
N HIS A 184 31.44 -0.73 -6.94
CA HIS A 184 32.15 -1.94 -7.37
C HIS A 184 31.47 -2.49 -8.63
#